data_AF-A0A0G4M746-F1
#
_entry.id   AF-A0A0G4M746-F1
#
_cell.length_a   1.000
_cell.length_b   1.000
_cell.length_c   1.000
_cell.angle_alpha   90.00
_cell.angle_beta   90.00
_cell.angle_gamma   90.00
#
_symmetry.space_group_name_H-M   'P 1'
#
loop_
_entity.id
_entity.type
_entity.pdbx_description
1 polymer ?
#
loop_
_entity_poly.entity_id
_entity_poly.type
_entity_poly.pdbx_seq_one_letter_code
_entity_poly.pdbx_strand_id
1 'polypeptide(L)'
;MLDQTHLGYDGYWQQPMRNTLPDLRYVQDVFPSLGGQYGIGVEGSNASIQGDSKWHALSSSGLEMLPLSPWGAASRYIDVFSRGPKHCNWQASPWEPYVQLSQYNGTVGGDNGTDTRIYMTIDWANAPAAPNRTEVFINITSDCRGYERYAGAEPRLTAIVESVSVPDNFTEGFVEADGHVAIEASHYQSILEGTSGSSSSSPSNSTGSNSTSVSRRQDSNETAPAYHTLRNYGRTLAGVGLYPLDSEKLEVGEGPALEYSVYLFTNHSAANVTVYMSPGANYLGDNNPLQYAIALFPAGDEQPEPAVVTPIGPNVGSNMPDGWGQAVANAVWGLQGNYTTSPFNVTQEGAYTLRIWALLPNIVVQKIVIDLGGVRDSYLGPPESFLVGRDERGSYNGTSFATTPGIVGGVDHNRTSLPGGGESEEADGSNEASNGAGGLAVGGFTSALMVVLAAALTM
;
A
#
# COMPACT_ATOMS: atom_id res chain seq x y z
N MET A 1 -17.45 7.22 -31.15
CA MET A 1 -17.77 6.97 -29.72
C MET A 1 -16.55 6.51 -28.94
N LEU A 2 -15.73 5.58 -29.46
CA LEU A 2 -14.47 5.15 -28.83
C LEU A 2 -13.21 5.60 -29.59
N ASP A 3 -13.34 6.68 -30.38
CA ASP A 3 -12.32 7.24 -31.25
C ASP A 3 -11.42 8.29 -30.58
N GLN A 4 -11.67 8.59 -29.29
CA GLN A 4 -10.81 9.48 -28.51
C GLN A 4 -9.44 8.85 -28.26
N THR A 5 -8.39 9.63 -28.44
CA THR A 5 -7.03 9.22 -28.11
C THR A 5 -6.79 9.25 -26.60
N HIS A 6 -6.19 8.19 -26.06
CA HIS A 6 -6.08 7.94 -24.61
C HIS A 6 -4.79 7.22 -24.19
N LEU A 7 -3.88 6.93 -25.13
CA LEU A 7 -2.56 6.36 -24.85
C LEU A 7 -1.46 7.27 -25.39
N GLY A 8 -0.41 7.49 -24.60
CA GLY A 8 0.72 8.33 -25.00
C GLY A 8 0.66 9.78 -24.53
N TYR A 9 -0.03 10.06 -23.42
CA TYR A 9 0.15 11.33 -22.71
C TYR A 9 1.60 11.43 -22.21
N ASP A 10 2.26 12.57 -22.45
CA ASP A 10 3.68 12.80 -22.20
C ASP A 10 3.94 13.90 -21.15
N GLY A 11 2.91 14.24 -20.37
CA GLY A 11 2.93 15.34 -19.40
C GLY A 11 2.21 16.60 -19.90
N TYR A 12 1.85 16.68 -21.19
CA TYR A 12 0.93 17.69 -21.69
C TYR A 12 -0.53 17.33 -21.35
N TRP A 13 -1.34 18.34 -20.99
CA TRP A 13 -2.71 18.12 -20.50
C TRP A 13 -3.73 17.78 -21.61
N GLN A 14 -3.45 18.21 -22.85
CA GLN A 14 -4.32 17.94 -24.00
C GLN A 14 -4.10 16.51 -24.49
N GLN A 15 -5.13 15.93 -25.12
CA GLN A 15 -5.04 14.59 -25.69
C GLN A 15 -3.92 14.47 -26.75
N PRO A 16 -3.27 13.29 -26.86
CA PRO A 16 -2.31 13.04 -27.92
C PRO A 16 -3.00 13.01 -29.28
N MET A 17 -2.29 13.36 -30.35
CA MET A 17 -2.90 13.39 -31.70
C MET A 17 -3.18 11.99 -32.26
N ARG A 18 -2.51 10.95 -31.72
CA ARG A 18 -2.72 9.51 -32.00
C ARG A 18 -2.33 8.70 -30.77
N ASN A 19 -2.94 7.52 -30.61
CA ASN A 19 -2.47 6.56 -29.62
C ASN A 19 -1.07 6.05 -29.99
N THR A 20 -0.17 6.01 -29.01
CA THR A 20 1.16 5.43 -29.14
C THR A 20 1.38 4.32 -28.13
N LEU A 21 2.18 3.33 -28.52
CA LEU A 21 2.59 2.25 -27.61
C LEU A 21 3.58 2.82 -26.57
N PRO A 22 3.55 2.35 -25.31
CA PRO A 22 4.63 2.60 -24.36
C PRO A 22 5.97 2.09 -24.86
N ASP A 23 7.06 2.64 -24.33
CA ASP A 23 8.42 2.21 -24.67
C ASP A 23 8.62 0.72 -24.35
N LEU A 24 9.01 -0.05 -25.36
CA LEU A 24 9.37 -1.46 -25.20
C LEU A 24 10.88 -1.63 -25.06
N ARG A 25 11.29 -2.58 -24.21
CA ARG A 25 12.68 -3.03 -24.13
C ARG A 25 12.74 -4.53 -24.29
N TYR A 26 13.67 -4.98 -25.12
CA TYR A 26 13.94 -6.40 -25.37
C TYR A 26 15.24 -6.80 -24.68
N VAL A 27 15.19 -7.88 -23.92
CA VAL A 27 16.38 -8.49 -23.32
C VAL A 27 16.97 -9.46 -24.34
N GLN A 28 18.27 -9.35 -24.60
CA GLN A 28 18.98 -10.28 -25.47
C GLN A 28 19.22 -11.60 -24.73
N ASP A 29 18.87 -12.72 -25.36
CA ASP A 29 18.95 -14.08 -24.81
C ASP A 29 20.07 -14.93 -25.44
N VAL A 30 20.71 -14.43 -26.50
CA VAL A 30 21.77 -15.13 -27.24
C VAL A 30 23.06 -15.28 -26.41
N PHE A 31 23.28 -14.41 -25.42
CA PHE A 31 24.45 -14.43 -24.53
C PHE A 31 24.01 -14.32 -23.07
N PRO A 32 24.77 -14.91 -22.13
CA PRO A 32 24.51 -14.67 -20.72
C PRO A 32 24.68 -13.18 -20.39
N SER A 33 23.90 -12.71 -19.42
CA SER A 33 24.15 -11.45 -18.75
C SER A 33 25.55 -11.45 -18.14
N LEU A 34 26.08 -10.27 -17.82
CA LEU A 34 27.37 -10.15 -17.15
C LEU A 34 27.41 -10.84 -15.78
N GLY A 35 26.25 -10.98 -15.12
CA GLY A 35 26.09 -11.75 -13.89
C GLY A 35 25.99 -13.26 -14.11
N GLY A 36 25.98 -13.76 -15.35
CA GLY A 36 25.89 -15.18 -15.67
C GLY A 36 24.52 -15.60 -16.20
N GLN A 37 24.26 -16.91 -16.15
CA GLN A 37 23.14 -17.57 -16.83
C GLN A 37 21.80 -17.49 -16.06
N TYR A 38 21.85 -17.28 -14.75
CA TYR A 38 20.66 -17.19 -13.89
C TYR A 38 20.80 -16.01 -12.93
N GLY A 39 19.68 -15.52 -12.42
CA GLY A 39 19.58 -14.50 -11.38
C GLY A 39 18.64 -14.94 -10.26
N ILE A 40 18.73 -14.25 -9.14
CA ILE A 40 17.96 -14.41 -7.92
C ILE A 40 17.47 -13.02 -7.52
N GLY A 41 16.17 -12.88 -7.35
CA GLY A 41 15.51 -11.72 -6.78
C GLY A 41 14.74 -12.10 -5.52
N VAL A 42 14.40 -11.11 -4.71
CA VAL A 42 13.56 -11.30 -3.51
C VAL A 42 12.43 -10.30 -3.52
N GLU A 43 11.31 -10.67 -2.90
CA GLU A 43 10.15 -9.80 -2.73
C GLU A 43 10.53 -8.42 -2.16
N GLY A 44 9.94 -7.37 -2.71
CA GLY A 44 10.13 -6.00 -2.23
C GLY A 44 11.47 -5.36 -2.57
N SER A 45 12.32 -6.03 -3.37
CA SER A 45 13.62 -5.50 -3.80
C SER A 45 13.75 -5.41 -5.31
N ASN A 46 14.26 -4.27 -5.80
CA ASN A 46 14.66 -4.12 -7.20
C ASN A 46 16.04 -4.72 -7.49
N ALA A 47 16.76 -5.18 -6.45
CA ALA A 47 18.08 -5.77 -6.58
C ALA A 47 18.00 -7.23 -7.02
N SER A 48 19.00 -7.68 -7.77
CA SER A 48 19.15 -9.08 -8.16
C SER A 48 20.60 -9.49 -8.01
N ILE A 49 20.83 -10.69 -7.50
CA ILE A 49 22.14 -11.34 -7.45
C ILE A 49 22.10 -12.57 -8.37
N GLN A 50 23.19 -13.15 -8.83
CA GLN A 50 24.56 -12.72 -8.66
C GLN A 50 24.93 -11.58 -9.63
N GLY A 51 25.91 -10.78 -9.20
CA GLY A 51 26.52 -9.72 -9.97
C GLY A 51 25.99 -8.32 -9.67
N ASP A 52 26.56 -7.34 -10.36
CA ASP A 52 26.38 -5.94 -9.96
C ASP A 52 25.00 -5.40 -10.32
N SER A 53 24.38 -4.73 -9.35
CA SER A 53 23.10 -4.06 -9.48
C SER A 53 23.18 -2.71 -8.80
N LYS A 54 22.60 -1.68 -9.41
CA LYS A 54 22.53 -0.33 -8.84
C LYS A 54 21.71 -0.25 -7.54
N TRP A 55 21.02 -1.34 -7.17
CA TRP A 55 20.09 -1.43 -6.05
C TRP A 55 20.67 -2.16 -4.83
N HIS A 56 21.94 -2.57 -4.87
CA HIS A 56 22.68 -3.07 -3.72
C HIS A 56 24.12 -2.53 -3.73
N ALA A 57 24.87 -2.75 -2.65
CA ALA A 57 26.28 -2.36 -2.60
C ALA A 57 27.10 -3.02 -3.73
N LEU A 58 28.15 -2.32 -4.20
CA LEU A 58 29.00 -2.79 -5.28
C LEU A 58 29.52 -4.20 -4.99
N SER A 59 29.39 -5.11 -5.96
CA SER A 59 29.82 -6.51 -5.83
C SER A 59 29.12 -7.30 -4.71
N SER A 60 27.94 -6.88 -4.25
CA SER A 60 27.14 -7.69 -3.31
C SER A 60 26.77 -9.03 -3.93
N SER A 61 26.85 -10.07 -3.10
CA SER A 61 26.31 -11.41 -3.37
C SER A 61 25.18 -11.75 -2.39
N GLY A 62 24.78 -10.77 -1.58
CA GLY A 62 23.72 -10.89 -0.58
C GLY A 62 22.48 -10.11 -0.98
N LEU A 63 21.30 -10.68 -0.74
CA LEU A 63 20.03 -9.95 -0.69
C LEU A 63 19.35 -10.16 0.66
N GLU A 64 18.88 -9.05 1.23
CA GLU A 64 18.05 -9.08 2.43
C GLU A 64 16.57 -9.14 2.01
N MET A 65 15.82 -10.05 2.64
CA MET A 65 14.39 -10.22 2.43
C MET A 65 13.60 -9.36 3.41
N LEU A 66 12.35 -9.08 3.06
CA LEU A 66 11.42 -8.46 4.01
C LEU A 66 11.23 -9.35 5.25
N PRO A 67 11.00 -8.76 6.44
CA PRO A 67 10.80 -9.53 7.66
C PRO A 67 9.55 -10.41 7.57
N LEU A 68 9.58 -11.48 8.37
CA LEU A 68 8.46 -12.37 8.63
C LEU A 68 8.16 -12.32 10.12
N SER A 69 6.89 -12.10 10.46
CA SER A 69 6.38 -12.12 11.83
C SER A 69 5.04 -12.88 11.88
N PRO A 70 4.60 -13.38 13.05
CA PRO A 70 3.32 -14.06 13.19
C PRO A 70 2.09 -13.22 12.81
N TRP A 71 2.24 -11.89 12.73
CA TRP A 71 1.17 -10.92 12.48
C TRP A 71 1.31 -10.21 11.12
N GLY A 72 2.38 -10.51 10.38
CA GLY A 72 2.65 -9.95 9.06
C GLY A 72 2.21 -10.87 7.92
N ALA A 73 2.90 -10.75 6.79
CA ALA A 73 2.65 -11.62 5.65
C ALA A 73 2.95 -13.10 5.99
N ALA A 74 2.05 -13.99 5.59
CA ALA A 74 2.20 -15.43 5.85
C ALA A 74 3.40 -16.07 5.12
N SER A 75 3.83 -15.47 4.01
CA SER A 75 4.97 -15.95 3.22
C SER A 75 5.69 -14.79 2.54
N ARG A 76 6.97 -15.02 2.21
CA ARG A 76 7.74 -14.17 1.28
C ARG A 76 8.19 -14.98 0.09
N TYR A 77 8.48 -14.34 -1.04
CA TYR A 77 9.00 -15.07 -2.20
C TYR A 77 10.44 -14.71 -2.60
N ILE A 78 11.07 -15.70 -3.23
CA ILE A 78 12.36 -15.65 -3.90
C ILE A 78 12.12 -16.04 -5.35
N ASP A 79 12.63 -15.26 -6.30
CA ASP A 79 12.56 -15.62 -7.72
C ASP A 79 13.93 -16.07 -8.19
N VAL A 80 14.01 -17.26 -8.80
CA VAL A 80 15.18 -17.75 -9.54
C VAL A 80 14.83 -17.69 -11.02
N PHE A 81 15.55 -16.86 -11.78
CA PHE A 81 15.16 -16.52 -13.16
C PHE A 81 16.31 -16.61 -14.15
N SER A 82 15.99 -16.83 -15.42
CA SER A 82 16.97 -16.96 -16.49
C SER A 82 17.56 -15.61 -16.90
N ARG A 83 18.87 -15.61 -17.18
CA ARG A 83 19.61 -14.47 -17.72
C ARG A 83 20.53 -14.86 -18.87
N GLY A 84 20.30 -16.01 -19.48
CA GLY A 84 21.11 -16.51 -20.59
C GLY A 84 20.53 -17.76 -21.23
N PRO A 85 21.16 -18.26 -22.29
CA PRO A 85 20.61 -19.34 -23.11
C PRO A 85 20.80 -20.74 -22.50
N LYS A 86 21.59 -20.89 -21.44
CA LYS A 86 21.83 -22.21 -20.82
C LYS A 86 20.78 -22.53 -19.77
N HIS A 87 20.46 -23.81 -19.64
CA HIS A 87 19.74 -24.32 -18.47
C HIS A 87 20.70 -24.43 -17.28
N CYS A 88 20.18 -24.17 -16.09
CA CYS A 88 20.92 -24.17 -14.84
C CYS A 88 20.12 -24.88 -13.77
N ASN A 89 20.71 -25.92 -13.15
CA ASN A 89 20.16 -26.49 -11.94
C ASN A 89 20.53 -25.61 -10.75
N TRP A 90 19.62 -25.49 -9.79
CA TRP A 90 19.83 -24.74 -8.58
C TRP A 90 19.35 -25.52 -7.36
N GLN A 91 19.95 -25.22 -6.21
CA GLN A 91 19.55 -25.76 -4.90
C GLN A 91 19.53 -24.64 -3.87
N ALA A 92 18.50 -24.61 -3.03
CA ALA A 92 18.33 -23.68 -1.92
C ALA A 92 18.42 -24.44 -0.58
N SER A 93 19.07 -23.84 0.40
CA SER A 93 19.28 -24.46 1.72
C SER A 93 19.24 -23.41 2.83
N PRO A 94 18.09 -23.25 3.53
CA PRO A 94 17.99 -22.48 4.76
C PRO A 94 18.87 -23.07 5.85
N TRP A 95 19.47 -22.22 6.68
CA TRP A 95 20.33 -22.65 7.79
C TRP A 95 19.52 -23.12 9.01
N GLU A 96 18.29 -22.65 9.14
CA GLU A 96 17.41 -22.99 10.26
C GLU A 96 16.25 -23.87 9.80
N PRO A 97 15.92 -24.95 10.54
CA PRO A 97 14.90 -25.92 10.14
C PRO A 97 13.47 -25.38 10.22
N TYR A 98 13.24 -24.31 11.00
CA TYR A 98 11.94 -23.63 11.07
C TYR A 98 11.67 -22.70 9.88
N VAL A 99 12.65 -22.47 9.00
CA VAL A 99 12.46 -21.75 7.73
C VAL A 99 12.19 -22.75 6.62
N GLN A 100 10.96 -22.74 6.10
CA GLN A 100 10.48 -23.70 5.12
C GLN A 100 10.39 -23.05 3.73
N LEU A 101 10.77 -23.81 2.70
CA LEU A 101 10.66 -23.38 1.30
C LEU A 101 9.66 -24.28 0.57
N SER A 102 8.88 -23.71 -0.34
CA SER A 102 7.98 -24.48 -1.21
C SER A 102 8.75 -25.39 -2.17
N GLN A 103 10.00 -25.07 -2.46
CA GLN A 103 10.88 -25.82 -3.34
C GLN A 103 12.35 -25.60 -2.94
N TYR A 104 13.11 -26.69 -2.83
CA TYR A 104 14.52 -26.66 -2.40
C TYR A 104 15.51 -26.86 -3.54
N ASN A 105 15.06 -27.24 -4.73
CA ASN A 105 15.90 -27.38 -5.92
C ASN A 105 15.04 -27.27 -7.18
N GLY A 106 15.66 -26.95 -8.31
CA GLY A 106 14.96 -26.88 -9.59
C GLY A 106 15.89 -26.59 -10.75
N THR A 107 15.32 -26.25 -11.89
CA THR A 107 16.04 -25.88 -13.11
C THR A 107 15.47 -24.58 -13.66
N VAL A 108 16.33 -23.70 -14.19
CA VAL A 108 15.96 -22.41 -14.80
C VAL A 108 16.67 -22.23 -16.15
N GLY A 109 16.01 -21.60 -17.13
CA GLY A 109 16.58 -21.29 -18.45
C GLY A 109 16.71 -22.49 -19.42
N GLY A 110 17.23 -22.22 -20.63
CA GLY A 110 17.29 -23.18 -21.74
C GLY A 110 15.92 -23.40 -22.43
N ASP A 111 15.85 -24.36 -23.36
CA ASP A 111 14.69 -24.55 -24.26
C ASP A 111 13.36 -24.89 -23.54
N ASN A 112 13.41 -25.33 -22.27
CA ASN A 112 12.24 -25.73 -21.46
C ASN A 112 12.24 -25.15 -20.03
N GLY A 113 13.19 -24.30 -19.64
CA GLY A 113 13.29 -23.84 -18.25
C GLY A 113 12.52 -22.54 -18.01
N THR A 114 11.50 -22.61 -17.16
CA THR A 114 10.80 -21.42 -16.66
C THR A 114 11.54 -20.81 -15.48
N ASP A 115 11.29 -19.54 -15.22
CA ASP A 115 11.64 -18.93 -13.93
C ASP A 115 10.87 -19.64 -12.81
N THR A 116 11.47 -19.74 -11.63
CA THR A 116 10.86 -20.39 -10.46
C THR A 116 10.65 -19.36 -9.37
N ARG A 117 9.40 -19.23 -8.89
CA ARG A 117 9.09 -18.53 -7.65
C ARG A 117 9.03 -19.53 -6.49
N ILE A 118 9.84 -19.29 -5.46
CA ILE A 118 9.93 -20.09 -4.25
C ILE A 118 9.27 -19.30 -3.12
N TYR A 119 8.25 -19.86 -2.48
CA TYR A 119 7.64 -19.27 -1.29
C TYR A 119 8.37 -19.74 -0.03
N MET A 120 8.67 -18.82 0.87
CA MET A 120 9.29 -19.02 2.16
C MET A 120 8.28 -18.76 3.27
N THR A 121 8.15 -19.70 4.19
CA THR A 121 7.27 -19.64 5.38
C THR A 121 8.03 -19.99 6.64
N ILE A 122 7.47 -19.63 7.81
CA ILE A 122 8.05 -19.94 9.12
C ILE A 122 7.18 -20.95 9.86
N ASP A 123 7.80 -22.00 10.37
CA ASP A 123 7.20 -22.89 11.36
C ASP A 123 7.27 -22.25 12.75
N TRP A 124 6.27 -21.44 13.07
CA TRP A 124 6.19 -20.71 14.34
C TRP A 124 6.14 -21.61 15.58
N ALA A 125 5.81 -22.90 15.45
CA ALA A 125 5.83 -23.83 16.58
C ALA A 125 7.26 -24.24 16.98
N ASN A 126 8.21 -24.18 16.04
CA ASN A 126 9.62 -24.55 16.24
C ASN A 126 10.58 -23.36 16.17
N ALA A 127 10.09 -22.17 15.79
CA ALA A 127 10.85 -20.93 15.81
C ALA A 127 11.17 -20.47 17.25
N PRO A 128 12.21 -19.64 17.47
CA PRO A 128 12.50 -19.06 18.77
C PRO A 128 11.29 -18.33 19.37
N ALA A 129 11.05 -18.51 20.68
CA ALA A 129 9.92 -17.88 21.36
C ALA A 129 10.06 -16.35 21.43
N ALA A 130 8.93 -15.64 21.41
CA ALA A 130 8.89 -14.20 21.54
C ALA A 130 9.36 -13.72 22.94
N PRO A 131 10.02 -12.54 23.04
CA PRO A 131 10.49 -11.70 21.94
C PRO A 131 11.83 -12.21 21.37
N ASN A 132 11.92 -12.35 20.04
CA ASN A 132 13.15 -12.75 19.38
C ASN A 132 13.24 -12.18 17.95
N ARG A 133 14.44 -11.77 17.54
CA ARG A 133 14.75 -11.36 16.17
C ARG A 133 15.99 -12.09 15.70
N THR A 134 15.86 -12.91 14.65
CA THR A 134 16.95 -13.72 14.08
C THR A 134 17.17 -13.43 12.61
N GLU A 135 18.44 -13.39 12.22
CA GLU A 135 18.85 -13.39 10.82
C GLU A 135 19.12 -14.83 10.39
N VAL A 136 18.30 -15.35 9.49
CA VAL A 136 18.45 -16.69 8.93
C VAL A 136 19.01 -16.60 7.53
N PHE A 137 20.10 -17.32 7.29
CA PHE A 137 20.71 -17.35 5.97
C PHE A 137 20.16 -18.50 5.12
N ILE A 138 20.04 -18.23 3.82
CA ILE A 138 19.62 -19.21 2.82
C ILE A 138 20.68 -19.20 1.73
N ASN A 139 21.40 -20.31 1.61
CA ASN A 139 22.38 -20.47 0.55
C ASN A 139 21.69 -20.94 -0.73
N ILE A 140 22.04 -20.34 -1.87
CA ILE A 140 21.58 -20.80 -3.18
C ILE A 140 22.81 -21.14 -4.03
N THR A 141 22.89 -22.39 -4.47
CA THR A 141 23.96 -22.88 -5.34
C THR A 141 23.43 -23.26 -6.71
N SER A 142 24.29 -23.26 -7.73
CA SER A 142 23.92 -23.66 -9.08
C SER A 142 25.12 -24.26 -9.83
N ASP A 143 24.85 -25.18 -10.76
CA ASP A 143 25.85 -25.76 -11.68
C ASP A 143 26.29 -24.80 -12.80
N CYS A 144 25.62 -23.65 -12.95
CA CYS A 144 25.96 -22.60 -13.89
C CYS A 144 26.97 -21.56 -13.38
N ARG A 145 27.71 -21.86 -12.32
CA ARG A 145 28.82 -21.01 -11.85
C ARG A 145 29.99 -21.05 -12.84
N GLY A 146 30.72 -19.94 -12.91
CA GLY A 146 31.87 -19.75 -13.80
C GLY A 146 31.52 -19.29 -15.23
N TYR A 147 30.24 -19.10 -15.55
CA TYR A 147 29.81 -18.50 -16.84
C TYR A 147 29.62 -16.99 -16.77
N GLU A 148 29.56 -16.45 -15.56
CA GLU A 148 29.58 -15.03 -15.26
C GLU A 148 30.90 -14.32 -15.62
N ARG A 149 30.81 -13.02 -15.86
CA ARG A 149 31.99 -12.14 -15.87
C ARG A 149 32.14 -11.39 -14.53
N TYR A 150 31.01 -11.09 -13.88
CA TYR A 150 30.96 -10.26 -12.68
C TYR A 150 29.97 -10.81 -11.63
N ALA A 151 30.00 -12.10 -11.25
CA ALA A 151 29.04 -12.63 -10.23
C ALA A 151 29.42 -12.35 -8.78
N GLY A 152 30.70 -12.13 -8.47
CA GLY A 152 31.17 -12.09 -7.08
C GLY A 152 31.14 -13.45 -6.39
N ALA A 153 30.91 -13.46 -5.06
CA ALA A 153 30.86 -14.68 -4.25
C ALA A 153 29.56 -15.49 -4.50
N GLU A 154 29.38 -16.58 -3.75
CA GLU A 154 28.15 -17.38 -3.83
C GLU A 154 26.92 -16.58 -3.36
N PRO A 155 25.76 -16.71 -4.04
CA PRO A 155 24.55 -16.05 -3.63
C PRO A 155 24.12 -16.46 -2.22
N ARG A 156 23.76 -15.47 -1.41
CA ARG A 156 23.22 -15.68 -0.07
C ARG A 156 22.01 -14.78 0.14
N LEU A 157 20.94 -15.35 0.66
CA LEU A 157 19.79 -14.55 1.11
C LEU A 157 19.80 -14.48 2.62
N THR A 158 19.34 -13.34 3.15
CA THR A 158 19.15 -13.13 4.58
C THR A 158 17.67 -12.87 4.84
N ALA A 159 17.03 -13.80 5.53
CA ALA A 159 15.66 -13.64 6.02
C ALA A 159 15.67 -13.11 7.46
N ILE A 160 14.83 -12.14 7.75
CA ILE A 160 14.65 -11.60 9.10
C ILE A 160 13.40 -12.25 9.70
N VAL A 161 13.56 -13.00 10.79
CA VAL A 161 12.45 -13.68 11.49
C VAL A 161 12.22 -13.01 12.83
N GLU A 162 11.04 -12.43 13.01
CA GLU A 162 10.63 -11.64 14.18
C GLU A 162 9.52 -12.37 14.94
N SER A 163 9.90 -13.07 16.00
CA SER A 163 8.96 -13.69 16.92
C SER A 163 8.46 -12.66 17.92
N VAL A 164 7.22 -12.21 17.71
CA VAL A 164 6.52 -11.23 18.54
C VAL A 164 5.15 -11.76 18.97
N SER A 165 4.65 -11.32 20.12
CA SER A 165 3.38 -11.78 20.68
C SER A 165 2.60 -10.61 21.27
N VAL A 166 1.30 -10.56 21.00
CA VAL A 166 0.39 -9.67 21.71
C VAL A 166 -0.12 -10.35 23.00
N PRO A 167 -0.35 -9.61 24.09
CA PRO A 167 -0.94 -10.14 25.32
C PRO A 167 -2.35 -10.71 25.12
N ASP A 168 -2.72 -11.73 25.89
CA ASP A 168 -4.03 -12.42 25.79
C ASP A 168 -5.24 -11.50 26.06
N ASN A 169 -5.04 -10.37 26.73
CA ASN A 169 -6.09 -9.38 26.98
C ASN A 169 -6.31 -8.41 25.81
N PHE A 170 -5.42 -8.38 24.81
CA PHE A 170 -5.61 -7.63 23.57
C PHE A 170 -6.47 -8.46 22.61
N THR A 171 -7.79 -8.28 22.70
CA THR A 171 -8.79 -9.13 22.02
C THR A 171 -9.30 -8.54 20.70
N GLU A 172 -9.09 -7.23 20.48
CA GLU A 172 -9.53 -6.53 19.27
C GLU A 172 -8.57 -5.36 18.97
N GLY A 173 -8.12 -5.26 17.71
CA GLY A 173 -7.26 -4.16 17.25
C GLY A 173 -6.17 -4.59 16.25
N PHE A 174 -5.58 -3.61 15.58
CA PHE A 174 -4.56 -3.84 14.54
C PHE A 174 -3.19 -4.08 15.15
N VAL A 175 -2.42 -5.00 14.58
CA VAL A 175 -1.10 -5.37 15.09
C VAL A 175 -0.02 -4.89 14.13
N GLU A 176 1.03 -4.28 14.67
CA GLU A 176 2.22 -3.92 13.90
C GLU A 176 2.87 -5.15 13.27
N ALA A 177 3.21 -5.01 11.99
CA ALA A 177 4.10 -5.92 11.28
C ALA A 177 4.87 -5.15 10.20
N ASP A 178 6.05 -5.65 9.82
CA ASP A 178 6.92 -4.99 8.83
C ASP A 178 7.16 -3.50 9.14
N GLY A 179 7.27 -3.11 10.41
CA GLY A 179 7.50 -1.73 10.84
C GLY A 179 6.40 -0.73 10.45
N HIS A 180 5.15 -1.18 10.29
CA HIS A 180 4.01 -0.28 10.08
C HIS A 180 2.67 -0.89 10.53
N VAL A 181 1.64 -0.03 10.61
CA VAL A 181 0.23 -0.42 10.73
C VAL A 181 -0.58 0.31 9.66
N ALA A 182 -1.37 -0.40 8.87
CA ALA A 182 -2.27 0.17 7.87
C ALA A 182 -3.71 -0.24 8.17
N ILE A 183 -4.63 0.73 8.11
CA ILE A 183 -6.01 0.57 8.59
C ILE A 183 -6.98 1.15 7.57
N GLU A 184 -7.95 0.36 7.08
CA GLU A 184 -9.06 0.91 6.30
C GLU A 184 -10.00 1.68 7.24
N ALA A 185 -10.42 2.89 6.85
CA ALA A 185 -11.11 3.82 7.74
C ALA A 185 -12.43 3.26 8.32
N SER A 186 -13.10 2.35 7.62
CA SER A 186 -14.34 1.72 8.08
C SER A 186 -14.15 0.70 9.20
N HIS A 187 -12.92 0.29 9.52
CA HIS A 187 -12.61 -0.70 10.54
C HIS A 187 -12.17 -0.05 11.87
N TYR A 188 -12.85 1.02 12.27
CA TYR A 188 -12.73 1.58 13.62
C TYR A 188 -13.35 0.63 14.65
N GLN A 189 -12.82 0.64 15.88
CA GLN A 189 -13.28 -0.21 16.98
C GLN A 189 -14.42 0.47 17.77
N SER A 190 -14.36 1.79 17.91
CA SER A 190 -15.38 2.56 18.62
C SER A 190 -15.51 3.98 18.08
N ILE A 191 -16.59 4.64 18.47
CA ILE A 191 -16.79 6.08 18.27
C ILE A 191 -16.85 6.72 19.65
N LEU A 192 -15.99 7.72 19.88
CA LEU A 192 -16.13 8.59 21.04
C LEU A 192 -17.19 9.65 20.74
N GLU A 193 -18.20 9.77 21.59
CA GLU A 193 -19.26 10.77 21.45
C GLU A 193 -18.75 12.19 21.78
N GLY A 194 -19.27 13.17 21.04
CA GLY A 194 -18.99 14.57 21.29
C GLY A 194 -19.70 15.11 22.54
N THR A 195 -19.12 16.13 23.17
CA THR A 195 -19.67 16.76 24.38
C THR A 195 -21.00 17.50 24.15
N SER A 196 -21.32 17.83 22.89
CA SER A 196 -22.53 18.53 22.48
C SER A 196 -23.82 17.67 22.50
N GLY A 197 -23.70 16.36 22.71
CA GLY A 197 -24.82 15.40 22.67
C GLY A 197 -25.54 15.14 24.00
N SER A 198 -25.02 15.65 25.12
CA SER A 198 -25.69 15.51 26.43
C SER A 198 -26.86 16.50 26.54
N SER A 199 -27.98 16.18 25.90
CA SER A 199 -29.29 16.67 26.35
C SER A 199 -29.58 16.08 27.74
N SER A 200 -29.02 16.74 28.76
CA SER A 200 -29.27 16.42 30.15
C SER A 200 -30.77 16.62 30.44
N SER A 201 -31.48 15.51 30.63
CA SER A 201 -32.75 15.53 31.31
C SER A 201 -32.51 15.82 32.79
N SER A 202 -32.60 17.08 33.20
CA SER A 202 -32.84 17.45 34.60
C SER A 202 -33.46 18.83 34.76
N PRO A 203 -34.29 19.01 35.81
CA PRO A 203 -35.46 19.87 35.75
C PRO A 203 -35.12 21.36 35.92
N SER A 204 -35.89 22.16 35.20
CA SER A 204 -35.94 23.61 35.27
C SER A 204 -36.07 24.11 36.71
N ASN A 205 -35.16 25.00 37.12
CA ASN A 205 -35.51 26.06 38.04
C ASN A 205 -34.87 27.38 37.59
N SER A 206 -35.73 28.32 37.23
CA SER A 206 -35.40 29.66 36.73
C SER A 206 -34.87 30.56 37.83
N THR A 207 -33.89 31.43 37.56
CA THR A 207 -34.03 32.89 37.70
C THR A 207 -32.95 33.61 36.90
N GLY A 208 -33.32 34.66 36.18
CA GLY A 208 -32.59 35.17 35.02
C GLY A 208 -31.49 36.21 35.24
N SER A 209 -30.84 36.57 34.14
CA SER A 209 -30.14 37.83 33.94
C SER A 209 -29.96 38.10 32.45
N ASN A 210 -30.21 39.34 32.04
CA ASN A 210 -30.11 39.83 30.67
C ASN A 210 -28.65 39.86 30.19
N SER A 211 -28.37 39.13 29.11
CA SER A 211 -27.24 39.40 28.22
C SER A 211 -27.75 39.21 26.79
N THR A 212 -27.51 40.21 25.95
CA THR A 212 -27.78 40.15 24.50
C THR A 212 -26.82 39.17 23.84
N SER A 213 -27.11 37.88 23.97
CA SER A 213 -26.60 36.84 23.08
C SER A 213 -27.48 36.82 21.83
N VAL A 214 -26.85 36.88 20.66
CA VAL A 214 -27.49 36.48 19.41
C VAL A 214 -27.91 35.02 19.62
N SER A 215 -29.20 34.81 19.86
CA SER A 215 -29.74 33.48 20.08
C SER A 215 -29.60 32.70 18.79
N ARG A 216 -28.72 31.69 18.82
CA ARG A 216 -28.64 30.61 17.83
C ARG A 216 -30.08 30.13 17.62
N ARG A 217 -30.59 30.14 16.39
CA ARG A 217 -31.88 29.53 16.08
C ARG A 217 -31.72 28.04 16.38
N GLN A 218 -32.20 27.63 17.54
CA GLN A 218 -32.24 26.23 17.94
C GLN A 218 -33.47 25.65 17.24
N ASP A 219 -33.33 25.36 15.95
CA ASP A 219 -34.31 24.53 15.25
C ASP A 219 -34.25 23.16 15.92
N SER A 220 -35.37 22.75 16.51
CA SER A 220 -35.50 21.61 17.41
C SER A 220 -35.38 20.24 16.72
N ASN A 221 -34.65 20.17 15.62
CA ASN A 221 -34.50 18.99 14.76
C ASN A 221 -33.09 18.86 14.15
N GLU A 222 -32.09 19.64 14.57
CA GLU A 222 -30.70 19.42 14.15
C GLU A 222 -30.18 18.09 14.72
N THR A 223 -30.07 17.08 13.85
CA THR A 223 -29.36 15.84 14.14
C THR A 223 -27.90 16.13 14.40
N ALA A 224 -27.39 15.74 15.57
CA ALA A 224 -25.98 15.86 15.91
C ALA A 224 -25.10 15.18 14.84
N PRO A 225 -23.95 15.76 14.46
CA PRO A 225 -23.04 15.16 13.49
C PRO A 225 -22.60 13.76 13.94
N ALA A 226 -22.74 12.77 13.06
CA ALA A 226 -22.33 11.39 13.30
C ALA A 226 -21.47 10.88 12.14
N TYR A 227 -20.61 9.89 12.39
CA TYR A 227 -19.86 9.24 11.31
C TYR A 227 -20.72 8.28 10.51
N HIS A 228 -20.58 8.35 9.19
CA HIS A 228 -21.20 7.41 8.27
C HIS A 228 -20.12 6.75 7.42
N THR A 229 -20.25 5.42 7.27
CA THR A 229 -19.40 4.65 6.35
C THR A 229 -20.01 4.65 4.94
N LEU A 230 -19.28 5.24 4.00
CA LEU A 230 -19.53 5.20 2.57
C LEU A 230 -18.87 3.95 1.99
N ARG A 231 -19.66 2.88 1.84
CA ARG A 231 -19.16 1.61 1.28
C ARG A 231 -18.73 1.79 -0.18
N ASN A 232 -17.65 1.11 -0.58
CA ASN A 232 -17.09 1.14 -1.94
C ASN A 232 -16.73 2.55 -2.42
N TYR A 233 -16.35 3.41 -1.48
CA TYR A 233 -15.95 4.78 -1.75
C TYR A 233 -14.44 4.92 -1.62
N GLY A 234 -13.84 5.74 -2.49
CA GLY A 234 -12.40 5.98 -2.50
C GLY A 234 -11.63 4.95 -3.32
N ARG A 235 -10.38 4.73 -2.94
CA ARG A 235 -9.40 3.95 -3.73
C ARG A 235 -9.31 2.47 -3.32
N THR A 236 -9.85 2.12 -2.16
CA THR A 236 -9.78 0.79 -1.55
C THR A 236 -11.16 0.30 -1.10
N LEU A 237 -11.44 0.27 0.21
CA LEU A 237 -12.63 -0.38 0.78
C LEU A 237 -13.81 0.58 0.94
N ALA A 238 -13.61 1.66 1.68
CA ALA A 238 -14.67 2.59 2.06
C ALA A 238 -14.10 3.96 2.48
N GLY A 239 -14.97 4.96 2.54
CA GLY A 239 -14.70 6.23 3.19
C GLY A 239 -15.55 6.41 4.43
N VAL A 240 -15.06 7.15 5.42
CA VAL A 240 -15.80 7.53 6.63
C VAL A 240 -15.75 9.04 6.80
N GLY A 241 -16.92 9.67 6.95
CA GLY A 241 -17.04 11.13 7.10
C GLY A 241 -18.28 11.49 7.92
N LEU A 242 -18.42 12.76 8.31
CA LEU A 242 -19.56 13.22 9.11
C LEU A 242 -20.81 13.45 8.26
N TYR A 243 -21.96 13.25 8.88
CA TYR A 243 -23.28 13.61 8.39
C TYR A 243 -24.09 14.22 9.55
N PRO A 244 -24.92 15.27 9.33
CA PRO A 244 -25.33 15.82 8.03
C PRO A 244 -24.29 16.76 7.39
N LEU A 245 -24.38 16.94 6.06
CA LEU A 245 -23.34 17.63 5.26
C LEU A 245 -23.33 19.16 5.44
N ASP A 246 -24.41 19.72 5.97
CA ASP A 246 -24.59 21.14 6.27
C ASP A 246 -24.17 21.51 7.71
N SER A 247 -23.56 20.58 8.44
CA SER A 247 -23.00 20.86 9.77
C SER A 247 -21.96 21.99 9.72
N GLU A 248 -22.04 22.89 10.70
CA GLU A 248 -21.01 23.91 10.92
C GLU A 248 -19.67 23.27 11.34
N LYS A 249 -18.60 24.07 11.28
CA LYS A 249 -17.28 23.63 11.74
C LYS A 249 -17.32 23.37 13.25
N LEU A 250 -16.85 22.20 13.63
CA LEU A 250 -16.79 21.74 15.01
C LEU A 250 -15.43 22.08 15.62
N GLU A 251 -15.42 22.44 16.89
CA GLU A 251 -14.20 22.46 17.69
C GLU A 251 -13.84 21.03 18.14
N VAL A 252 -12.57 20.82 18.49
CA VAL A 252 -12.09 19.52 18.97
C VAL A 252 -12.87 19.11 20.23
N GLY A 253 -13.50 17.93 20.18
CA GLY A 253 -14.33 17.40 21.28
C GLY A 253 -15.81 17.81 21.27
N GLU A 254 -16.23 18.76 20.41
CA GLU A 254 -17.65 19.05 20.21
C GLU A 254 -18.35 17.94 19.41
N GLY A 255 -17.65 17.41 18.40
CA GLY A 255 -18.09 16.31 17.52
C GLY A 255 -17.53 14.95 17.92
N PRO A 256 -18.03 13.86 17.30
CA PRO A 256 -17.55 12.52 17.57
C PRO A 256 -16.13 12.28 17.02
N ALA A 257 -15.46 11.25 17.54
CA ALA A 257 -14.16 10.79 17.05
C ALA A 257 -14.19 9.31 16.65
N LEU A 258 -13.49 8.94 15.59
CA LEU A 258 -13.18 7.54 15.27
C LEU A 258 -12.04 7.07 16.17
N GLU A 259 -12.20 5.91 16.80
CA GLU A 259 -11.16 5.28 17.61
C GLU A 259 -10.69 3.98 17.00
N TYR A 260 -9.37 3.85 16.88
CA TYR A 260 -8.70 2.66 16.41
C TYR A 260 -7.77 2.13 17.49
N SER A 261 -7.89 0.85 17.80
CA SER A 261 -7.01 0.14 18.72
C SER A 261 -5.86 -0.47 17.95
N VAL A 262 -4.62 -0.17 18.35
CA VAL A 262 -3.41 -0.71 17.72
C VAL A 262 -2.46 -1.27 18.76
N TYR A 263 -1.71 -2.32 18.41
CA TYR A 263 -0.62 -2.85 19.22
C TYR A 263 0.71 -2.61 18.49
N LEU A 264 1.61 -1.87 19.13
CA LEU A 264 2.90 -1.47 18.57
C LEU A 264 4.03 -2.16 19.34
N PHE A 265 4.94 -2.79 18.61
CA PHE A 265 6.17 -3.41 19.12
C PHE A 265 7.37 -2.45 19.06
N THR A 266 7.39 -1.56 18.06
CA THR A 266 8.55 -0.70 17.79
C THR A 266 8.42 0.65 18.51
N ASN A 267 9.39 0.94 19.37
CA ASN A 267 9.54 2.29 19.93
C ASN A 267 10.08 3.23 18.85
N HIS A 268 9.46 4.40 18.71
CA HIS A 268 9.82 5.37 17.67
C HIS A 268 9.59 6.81 18.15
N SER A 269 10.60 7.67 18.01
CA SER A 269 10.54 9.04 18.55
C SER A 269 9.62 9.99 17.77
N ALA A 270 9.33 9.67 16.50
CA ALA A 270 8.47 10.44 15.61
C ALA A 270 7.79 9.54 14.57
N ALA A 271 6.94 8.61 15.02
CA ALA A 271 6.17 7.72 14.15
C ALA A 271 5.21 8.55 13.29
N ASN A 272 5.31 8.43 11.97
CA ASN A 272 4.51 9.23 11.06
C ASN A 272 3.15 8.57 10.87
N VAL A 273 2.09 9.23 11.35
CA VAL A 273 0.71 8.81 11.08
C VAL A 273 0.18 9.62 9.92
N THR A 274 -0.06 8.96 8.78
CA THR A 274 -0.59 9.58 7.56
C THR A 274 -2.04 9.19 7.35
N VAL A 275 -2.90 10.19 7.19
CA VAL A 275 -4.33 10.00 6.92
C VAL A 275 -4.57 10.15 5.41
N TYR A 276 -4.96 9.08 4.73
CA TYR A 276 -5.41 9.13 3.35
C TYR A 276 -6.88 9.57 3.33
N MET A 277 -7.12 10.79 2.89
CA MET A 277 -8.46 11.37 2.82
C MET A 277 -8.80 11.78 1.38
N SER A 278 -10.09 11.87 1.10
CA SER A 278 -10.59 12.24 -0.23
C SER A 278 -10.18 13.65 -0.61
N PRO A 279 -10.00 13.96 -1.91
CA PRO A 279 -9.49 15.25 -2.39
C PRO A 279 -10.57 16.34 -2.32
N GLY A 280 -11.00 16.68 -1.10
CA GLY A 280 -11.87 17.83 -0.82
C GLY A 280 -11.11 19.14 -0.98
N ALA A 281 -11.86 20.22 -1.20
CA ALA A 281 -11.37 21.60 -1.20
C ALA A 281 -11.93 22.37 0.00
N ASN A 282 -11.33 23.52 0.32
CA ASN A 282 -11.80 24.46 1.34
C ASN A 282 -13.13 25.13 0.91
N TYR A 283 -14.22 24.39 0.98
CA TYR A 283 -15.52 24.79 0.42
C TYR A 283 -16.19 25.95 1.18
N LEU A 284 -15.81 26.19 2.43
CA LEU A 284 -16.21 27.36 3.22
C LEU A 284 -15.24 28.55 3.06
N GLY A 285 -14.30 28.45 2.10
CA GLY A 285 -13.29 29.45 1.80
C GLY A 285 -12.00 29.29 2.61
N ASP A 286 -10.94 29.98 2.18
CA ASP A 286 -9.59 29.85 2.74
C ASP A 286 -9.47 30.38 4.19
N ASN A 287 -10.41 31.21 4.63
CA ASN A 287 -10.50 31.66 6.03
C ASN A 287 -11.19 30.65 6.95
N ASN A 288 -11.81 29.61 6.38
CA ASN A 288 -12.43 28.53 7.13
C ASN A 288 -12.05 27.17 6.51
N PRO A 289 -10.77 26.79 6.59
CA PRO A 289 -10.26 25.63 5.88
C PRO A 289 -10.77 24.32 6.48
N LEU A 290 -10.71 23.27 5.65
CA LEU A 290 -10.91 21.90 6.08
C LEU A 290 -9.82 21.49 7.06
N GLN A 291 -10.25 21.00 8.22
CA GLN A 291 -9.38 20.56 9.30
C GLN A 291 -9.89 19.25 9.90
N TYR A 292 -8.96 18.47 10.41
CA TYR A 292 -9.23 17.35 11.29
C TYR A 292 -8.28 17.41 12.48
N ALA A 293 -8.63 16.77 13.58
CA ALA A 293 -7.72 16.56 14.70
C ALA A 293 -7.33 15.09 14.80
N ILE A 294 -6.14 14.83 15.34
CA ILE A 294 -5.60 13.48 15.49
C ILE A 294 -4.76 13.36 16.75
N ALA A 295 -4.87 12.24 17.45
CA ALA A 295 -4.09 11.92 18.64
C ALA A 295 -3.74 10.43 18.67
N LEU A 296 -2.50 10.10 19.03
CA LEU A 296 -2.04 8.73 19.30
C LEU A 296 -1.44 8.69 20.71
N PHE A 297 -1.91 7.78 21.55
CA PHE A 297 -1.49 7.68 22.95
C PHE A 297 -1.64 6.25 23.48
N PRO A 298 -0.88 5.85 24.53
CA PRO A 298 -1.01 4.51 25.12
C PRO A 298 -2.44 4.24 25.59
N ALA A 299 -2.92 3.02 25.38
CA ALA A 299 -4.27 2.64 25.78
C ALA A 299 -4.40 2.67 27.31
N GLY A 300 -5.40 3.39 27.82
CA GLY A 300 -5.66 3.56 29.24
C GLY A 300 -5.06 4.84 29.85
N ASP A 301 -4.18 5.55 29.13
CA ASP A 301 -3.68 6.85 29.54
C ASP A 301 -4.67 7.98 29.21
N GLU A 302 -4.47 9.14 29.83
CA GLU A 302 -5.22 10.36 29.48
C GLU A 302 -4.82 10.84 28.08
N GLN A 303 -5.83 11.19 27.27
CA GLN A 303 -5.60 11.68 25.92
C GLN A 303 -4.78 12.99 25.96
N PRO A 304 -3.67 13.09 25.19
CA PRO A 304 -2.96 14.35 25.03
C PRO A 304 -3.78 15.36 24.20
N GLU A 305 -3.29 16.59 24.12
CA GLU A 305 -3.86 17.61 23.24
C GLU A 305 -3.82 17.12 21.77
N PRO A 306 -4.96 17.04 21.06
CA PRO A 306 -4.98 16.59 19.68
C PRO A 306 -4.26 17.56 18.75
N ALA A 307 -3.49 17.01 17.81
CA ALA A 307 -2.89 17.80 16.75
C ALA A 307 -3.97 18.17 15.71
N VAL A 308 -4.23 19.46 15.52
CA VAL A 308 -5.11 19.95 14.46
C VAL A 308 -4.33 20.08 13.16
N VAL A 309 -4.76 19.36 12.14
CA VAL A 309 -4.15 19.32 10.81
C VAL A 309 -5.00 20.14 9.83
N THR A 310 -4.34 20.95 9.01
CA THR A 310 -4.95 21.71 7.92
C THR A 310 -4.38 21.24 6.60
N PRO A 311 -4.96 20.21 5.96
CA PRO A 311 -4.33 19.57 4.79
C PRO A 311 -4.26 20.45 3.56
N ILE A 312 -5.27 21.31 3.38
CA ILE A 312 -5.44 22.10 2.16
C ILE A 312 -5.11 23.55 2.47
N GLY A 313 -4.02 24.04 1.88
CA GLY A 313 -3.63 25.45 1.95
C GLY A 313 -4.58 26.39 1.20
N PRO A 314 -4.33 27.71 1.27
CA PRO A 314 -5.13 28.69 0.54
C PRO A 314 -4.84 28.64 -0.97
N ASN A 315 -5.76 29.18 -1.76
CA ASN A 315 -5.49 29.45 -3.18
C ASN A 315 -4.50 30.61 -3.32
N VAL A 316 -3.64 30.58 -4.35
CA VAL A 316 -2.65 31.64 -4.61
C VAL A 316 -2.87 32.24 -5.99
N GLY A 317 -3.55 33.39 -6.03
CA GLY A 317 -3.94 34.03 -7.28
C GLY A 317 -4.91 33.15 -8.07
N SER A 318 -4.54 32.77 -9.29
CA SER A 318 -5.31 31.81 -10.12
C SER A 318 -4.92 30.35 -9.91
N ASN A 319 -3.94 30.08 -9.04
CA ASN A 319 -3.45 28.73 -8.80
C ASN A 319 -4.24 28.07 -7.65
N MET A 320 -4.53 26.79 -7.84
CA MET A 320 -5.05 25.91 -6.79
C MET A 320 -4.01 25.75 -5.66
N PRO A 321 -4.42 25.24 -4.47
CA PRO A 321 -3.52 25.06 -3.35
C PRO A 321 -2.33 24.16 -3.69
N ASP A 322 -1.24 24.34 -2.95
CA ASP A 322 -0.07 23.46 -3.07
C ASP A 322 -0.47 21.99 -2.92
N GLY A 323 0.11 21.11 -3.73
CA GLY A 323 -0.24 19.68 -3.78
C GLY A 323 -1.58 19.32 -4.46
N TRP A 324 -2.45 20.29 -4.80
CA TRP A 324 -3.79 20.01 -5.37
C TRP A 324 -3.74 19.12 -6.62
N GLY A 325 -2.84 19.42 -7.56
CA GLY A 325 -2.71 18.66 -8.81
C GLY A 325 -2.41 17.18 -8.59
N GLN A 326 -1.61 16.86 -7.57
CA GLN A 326 -1.30 15.47 -7.20
C GLN A 326 -2.48 14.83 -6.47
N ALA A 327 -3.16 15.57 -5.59
CA ALA A 327 -4.32 15.04 -4.86
C ALA A 327 -5.46 14.65 -5.81
N VAL A 328 -5.74 15.47 -6.82
CA VAL A 328 -6.79 15.16 -7.82
C VAL A 328 -6.34 14.06 -8.79
N ALA A 329 -5.09 14.06 -9.24
CA ALA A 329 -4.58 13.02 -10.14
C ALA A 329 -4.56 11.64 -9.48
N ASN A 330 -4.29 11.58 -8.18
CA ASN A 330 -4.27 10.36 -7.40
C ASN A 330 -5.60 10.05 -6.67
N ALA A 331 -6.59 10.93 -6.78
CA ALA A 331 -7.87 10.88 -6.07
C ALA A 331 -7.77 10.76 -4.53
N VAL A 332 -6.72 11.33 -3.91
CA VAL A 332 -6.48 11.27 -2.46
C VAL A 332 -5.46 12.32 -2.00
N TRP A 333 -5.65 12.89 -0.80
CA TRP A 333 -4.62 13.60 -0.05
C TRP A 333 -3.84 12.64 0.85
N GLY A 334 -2.52 12.83 0.97
CA GLY A 334 -1.64 12.04 1.85
C GLY A 334 -0.80 10.98 1.14
N LEU A 335 -1.00 10.72 -0.15
CA LEU A 335 -0.10 9.84 -0.92
C LEU A 335 1.22 10.52 -1.26
N GLN A 336 1.19 11.83 -1.51
CA GLN A 336 2.36 12.65 -1.79
C GLN A 336 2.33 13.90 -0.91
N GLY A 337 3.52 14.34 -0.49
CA GLY A 337 3.68 15.43 0.46
C GLY A 337 3.21 15.05 1.87
N ASN A 338 3.59 15.87 2.85
CA ASN A 338 3.29 15.62 4.26
C ASN A 338 2.04 16.38 4.73
N TYR A 339 1.07 16.62 3.83
CA TYR A 339 -0.11 17.47 4.12
C TYR A 339 -1.06 16.85 5.16
N THR A 340 -1.07 15.53 5.28
CA THR A 340 -1.93 14.77 6.22
C THR A 340 -1.12 13.86 7.14
N THR A 341 0.18 14.13 7.28
CA THR A 341 1.11 13.36 8.12
C THR A 341 1.35 14.10 9.42
N SER A 342 1.20 13.40 10.54
CA SER A 342 1.46 13.92 11.89
C SER A 342 2.43 12.99 12.63
N PRO A 343 3.53 13.52 13.20
CA PRO A 343 4.46 12.70 13.97
C PRO A 343 3.97 12.49 15.40
N PHE A 344 4.13 11.27 15.91
CA PHE A 344 3.81 10.90 17.28
C PHE A 344 4.95 10.14 17.95
N ASN A 345 5.07 10.27 19.27
CA ASN A 345 6.09 9.54 20.02
C ASN A 345 5.51 8.20 20.52
N VAL A 346 6.14 7.09 20.13
CA VAL A 346 5.84 5.74 20.61
C VAL A 346 6.96 5.36 21.57
N THR A 347 6.71 5.57 22.87
CA THR A 347 7.73 5.48 23.92
C THR A 347 8.01 4.06 24.40
N GLN A 348 7.05 3.16 24.23
CA GLN A 348 7.12 1.79 24.71
C GLN A 348 6.29 0.86 23.82
N GLU A 349 6.64 -0.43 23.81
CA GLU A 349 5.78 -1.47 23.27
C GLU A 349 4.46 -1.51 24.06
N GLY A 350 3.34 -1.69 23.37
CA GLY A 350 2.05 -1.93 24.00
C GLY A 350 0.86 -1.58 23.13
N ALA A 351 -0.32 -1.59 23.77
CA ALA A 351 -1.56 -1.14 23.14
C ALA A 351 -1.63 0.39 23.14
N TYR A 352 -2.08 0.96 22.02
CA TYR A 352 -2.29 2.38 21.79
C TYR A 352 -3.69 2.62 21.22
N THR A 353 -4.21 3.82 21.49
CA THR A 353 -5.43 4.34 20.88
C THR A 353 -5.08 5.44 19.91
N LEU A 354 -5.47 5.27 18.65
CA LEU A 354 -5.47 6.33 17.64
C LEU A 354 -6.88 6.92 17.56
N ARG A 355 -6.99 8.24 17.69
CA ARG A 355 -8.26 8.97 17.65
C ARG A 355 -8.23 10.03 16.56
N ILE A 356 -9.27 10.10 15.73
CA ILE A 356 -9.41 11.07 14.64
C ILE A 356 -10.76 11.78 14.73
N TRP A 357 -10.74 13.11 14.67
CA TRP A 357 -11.94 13.95 14.59
C TRP A 357 -11.97 14.67 13.25
N ALA A 358 -12.96 14.38 12.41
CA ALA A 358 -13.34 15.29 11.36
C ALA A 358 -13.96 16.55 12.00
N LEU A 359 -13.45 17.74 11.68
CA LEU A 359 -14.04 18.99 12.18
C LEU A 359 -15.08 19.57 11.20
N LEU A 360 -15.17 19.02 10.00
CA LEU A 360 -16.13 19.38 8.96
C LEU A 360 -16.57 18.13 8.15
N PRO A 361 -17.81 18.07 7.63
CA PRO A 361 -18.33 16.91 6.89
C PRO A 361 -17.54 16.47 5.65
N ASN A 362 -16.83 17.39 4.99
CA ASN A 362 -16.07 17.06 3.78
C ASN A 362 -14.68 16.45 4.06
N ILE A 363 -14.36 16.17 5.34
CA ILE A 363 -13.26 15.27 5.70
C ILE A 363 -13.78 13.84 5.58
N VAL A 364 -13.42 13.17 4.48
CA VAL A 364 -13.74 11.75 4.26
C VAL A 364 -12.45 10.94 4.29
N VAL A 365 -12.21 10.25 5.41
CA VAL A 365 -11.04 9.39 5.64
C VAL A 365 -11.24 8.07 4.91
N GLN A 366 -10.26 7.63 4.12
CA GLN A 366 -10.29 6.35 3.40
C GLN A 366 -9.39 5.31 4.07
N LYS A 367 -8.18 5.72 4.47
CA LYS A 367 -7.18 4.82 5.04
C LYS A 367 -6.23 5.57 5.97
N ILE A 368 -5.63 4.88 6.92
CA ILE A 368 -4.64 5.41 7.85
C ILE A 368 -3.40 4.53 7.79
N VAL A 369 -2.22 5.14 7.81
CA VAL A 369 -0.94 4.43 7.86
C VAL A 369 -0.08 5.00 8.98
N ILE A 370 0.31 4.15 9.93
CA ILE A 370 1.29 4.43 10.98
C ILE A 370 2.63 3.87 10.52
N ASP A 371 3.59 4.73 10.23
CA ASP A 371 4.94 4.35 9.81
C ASP A 371 5.91 4.37 10.99
N LEU A 372 6.49 3.20 11.29
CA LEU A 372 7.48 2.98 12.33
C LEU A 372 8.87 2.70 11.73
N GLY A 373 9.04 2.99 10.44
CA GLY A 373 10.29 2.83 9.67
C GLY A 373 10.22 1.73 8.61
N GLY A 374 9.05 1.12 8.38
CA GLY A 374 8.89 -0.02 7.48
C GLY A 374 7.97 0.21 6.28
N VAL A 375 7.32 1.38 6.17
CA VAL A 375 6.47 1.69 5.01
C VAL A 375 7.30 1.79 3.73
N ARG A 376 6.75 1.24 2.63
CA ARG A 376 7.37 1.23 1.30
C ARG A 376 6.47 1.92 0.28
N ASP A 377 7.10 2.48 -0.75
CA ASP A 377 6.41 3.13 -1.85
C ASP A 377 5.41 2.18 -2.51
N SER A 378 4.15 2.58 -2.51
CA SER A 378 3.05 1.83 -3.11
C SER A 378 1.93 2.79 -3.48
N TYR A 379 1.22 2.52 -4.59
CA TYR A 379 0.22 3.46 -5.08
C TYR A 379 -0.99 3.57 -4.15
N LEU A 380 -1.45 2.45 -3.59
CA LEU A 380 -2.64 2.38 -2.72
C LEU A 380 -2.28 2.38 -1.22
N GLY A 381 -1.00 2.61 -0.88
CA GLY A 381 -0.47 2.33 0.44
C GLY A 381 -0.32 0.82 0.72
N PRO A 382 0.23 0.45 1.89
CA PRO A 382 0.35 -0.95 2.28
C PRO A 382 -1.03 -1.63 2.39
N PRO A 383 -1.12 -2.95 2.18
CA PRO A 383 -2.31 -3.74 2.54
C PRO A 383 -2.70 -3.52 4.00
N GLU A 384 -3.96 -3.78 4.34
CA GLU A 384 -4.41 -3.61 5.73
C GLU A 384 -3.62 -4.53 6.67
N SER A 385 -3.28 -4.05 7.86
CA SER A 385 -2.60 -4.87 8.86
C SER A 385 -3.54 -5.89 9.48
N PHE A 386 -2.96 -6.92 10.08
CA PHE A 386 -3.70 -7.96 10.79
C PHE A 386 -4.56 -7.37 11.91
N LEU A 387 -5.86 -7.68 11.91
CA LEU A 387 -6.82 -7.27 12.91
C LEU A 387 -7.17 -8.43 13.84
N VAL A 388 -6.76 -8.35 15.10
CA VAL A 388 -7.18 -9.29 16.15
C VAL A 388 -8.69 -9.21 16.31
N GLY A 389 -9.33 -10.38 16.46
CA GLY A 389 -10.79 -10.50 16.51
C GLY A 389 -11.45 -10.70 15.14
N ARG A 390 -10.73 -10.45 14.04
CA ARG A 390 -11.20 -10.70 12.66
C ARG A 390 -10.36 -11.73 11.91
N ASP A 391 -9.03 -11.59 11.96
CA ASP A 391 -8.12 -12.33 11.09
C ASP A 391 -7.55 -13.58 11.77
N GLU A 392 -7.17 -14.58 10.96
CA GLU A 392 -6.55 -15.82 11.42
C GLU A 392 -5.04 -15.84 11.10
N ARG A 393 -4.21 -16.09 12.13
CA ARG A 393 -2.75 -16.13 12.01
C ARG A 393 -2.31 -17.16 10.97
N GLY A 394 -1.36 -16.76 10.11
CA GLY A 394 -0.83 -17.60 9.03
C GLY A 394 -1.77 -17.77 7.83
N SER A 395 -3.03 -17.34 7.89
CA SER A 395 -3.93 -17.32 6.73
C SER A 395 -3.94 -15.96 6.03
N TYR A 396 -3.83 -14.86 6.77
CA TYR A 396 -3.81 -13.53 6.18
C TYR A 396 -2.48 -13.28 5.46
N ASN A 397 -2.52 -13.12 4.14
CA ASN A 397 -1.31 -12.99 3.35
C ASN A 397 -0.71 -11.58 3.43
N GLY A 398 -1.52 -10.53 3.69
CA GLY A 398 -1.03 -9.16 3.92
C GLY A 398 -0.13 -8.57 2.81
N THR A 399 -0.07 -9.22 1.65
CA THR A 399 0.81 -8.87 0.52
C THR A 399 0.10 -8.09 -0.58
N SER A 400 -1.25 -8.04 -0.54
CA SER A 400 -2.05 -7.29 -1.49
C SER A 400 -3.30 -6.71 -0.84
N PHE A 401 -3.73 -5.54 -1.30
CA PHE A 401 -5.03 -4.99 -0.91
C PHE A 401 -6.17 -5.96 -1.27
N ALA A 402 -6.03 -6.74 -2.34
CA ALA A 402 -7.07 -7.67 -2.79
C ALA A 402 -7.43 -8.75 -1.76
N THR A 403 -6.60 -8.98 -0.73
CA THR A 403 -6.89 -9.91 0.37
C THR A 403 -7.55 -9.24 1.57
N THR A 404 -7.76 -7.92 1.55
CA THR A 404 -8.47 -7.20 2.60
C THR A 404 -9.96 -7.60 2.61
N PRO A 405 -10.51 -8.03 3.76
CA PRO A 405 -11.92 -8.40 3.85
C PRO A 405 -12.87 -7.28 3.39
N GLY A 406 -13.85 -7.63 2.56
CA GLY A 406 -14.89 -6.71 2.09
C GLY A 406 -14.54 -5.90 0.84
N ILE A 407 -13.33 -6.02 0.29
CA ILE A 407 -12.96 -5.36 -0.97
C ILE A 407 -13.75 -5.93 -2.15
N VAL A 408 -14.29 -5.03 -2.98
CA VAL A 408 -14.99 -5.40 -4.21
C VAL A 408 -14.02 -6.05 -5.19
N GLY A 409 -14.32 -7.28 -5.62
CA GLY A 409 -13.44 -8.06 -6.48
C GLY A 409 -12.21 -8.64 -5.76
N GLY A 410 -12.19 -8.58 -4.42
CA GLY A 410 -11.17 -9.22 -3.60
C GLY A 410 -11.24 -10.75 -3.63
N VAL A 411 -10.16 -11.37 -3.18
CA VAL A 411 -10.05 -12.83 -3.07
C VAL A 411 -10.63 -13.25 -1.72
N ASP A 412 -11.90 -13.63 -1.68
CA ASP A 412 -12.53 -14.14 -0.46
C ASP A 412 -11.96 -15.52 -0.10
N HIS A 413 -11.20 -15.63 0.99
CA HIS A 413 -10.75 -16.92 1.53
C HIS A 413 -11.91 -17.83 1.98
N ASN A 414 -13.12 -17.28 2.16
CA ASN A 414 -14.30 -18.03 2.62
C ASN A 414 -15.35 -18.34 1.52
N ARG A 415 -15.12 -17.95 0.26
CA ARG A 415 -15.99 -18.35 -0.85
C ARG A 415 -15.48 -19.62 -1.54
N THR A 416 -15.63 -20.76 -0.87
CA THR A 416 -15.69 -22.05 -1.56
C THR A 416 -17.09 -22.27 -2.15
N SER A 417 -17.47 -21.44 -3.13
CA SER A 417 -18.49 -21.74 -4.16
C SER A 417 -18.87 -20.46 -4.90
N LEU A 418 -18.50 -20.39 -6.17
CA LEU A 418 -19.29 -19.63 -7.13
C LEU A 418 -20.64 -20.35 -7.30
N PRO A 419 -21.79 -19.64 -7.29
CA PRO A 419 -23.03 -20.23 -7.76
C PRO A 419 -22.88 -20.48 -9.26
N GLY A 420 -23.13 -21.72 -9.68
CA GLY A 420 -23.15 -22.07 -11.10
C GLY A 420 -24.19 -21.27 -11.87
N GLY A 421 -23.75 -20.70 -12.98
CA GLY A 421 -24.53 -20.55 -14.21
C GLY A 421 -23.63 -21.13 -15.29
N GLY A 422 -24.00 -22.17 -16.03
CA GLY A 422 -25.27 -22.37 -16.71
C GLY A 422 -24.93 -22.39 -18.19
N GLU A 423 -24.99 -23.58 -18.80
CA GLU A 423 -24.75 -23.81 -20.22
C GLU A 423 -25.57 -22.89 -21.13
N SER A 424 -24.96 -22.44 -22.22
CA SER A 424 -25.52 -22.17 -23.56
C SER A 424 -24.48 -21.34 -24.32
N GLU A 425 -24.16 -21.52 -25.60
CA GLU A 425 -24.58 -22.44 -26.66
C GLU A 425 -23.46 -22.30 -27.72
N GLU A 426 -23.03 -23.41 -28.32
CA GLU A 426 -22.31 -23.36 -29.60
C GLU A 426 -23.17 -22.64 -30.64
N ALA A 427 -22.60 -21.65 -31.32
CA ALA A 427 -23.09 -21.19 -32.61
C ALA A 427 -22.02 -21.47 -33.66
N ASP A 428 -22.14 -22.64 -34.26
CA ASP A 428 -21.62 -22.97 -35.58
C ASP A 428 -22.19 -21.99 -36.62
N GLY A 429 -21.36 -21.62 -37.59
CA GLY A 429 -21.62 -20.52 -38.51
C GLY A 429 -20.56 -20.42 -39.59
N SER A 430 -20.46 -21.48 -40.40
CA SER A 430 -19.75 -21.55 -41.67
C SER A 430 -19.88 -20.29 -42.55
N ASN A 431 -18.77 -19.81 -43.12
CA ASN A 431 -18.75 -19.32 -44.49
C ASN A 431 -17.35 -19.46 -45.12
N GLU A 432 -17.30 -20.23 -46.21
CA GLU A 432 -16.17 -20.43 -47.10
C GLU A 432 -15.95 -19.26 -48.09
N ALA A 433 -14.78 -19.29 -48.72
CA ALA A 433 -14.36 -18.68 -50.00
C ALA A 433 -13.74 -17.26 -49.93
N SER A 434 -12.60 -16.93 -50.56
CA SER A 434 -11.80 -17.61 -51.59
C SER A 434 -10.39 -17.03 -51.69
N ASN A 435 -9.47 -17.86 -52.21
CA ASN A 435 -8.11 -17.59 -52.67
C ASN A 435 -7.88 -16.29 -53.47
N GLY A 436 -6.66 -15.76 -53.35
CA GLY A 436 -6.06 -14.79 -54.27
C GLY A 436 -4.56 -14.62 -54.04
N ALA A 437 -3.77 -15.55 -54.58
CA ALA A 437 -2.32 -15.41 -54.67
C ALA A 437 -1.94 -14.35 -55.71
N GLY A 438 -0.93 -13.53 -55.39
CA GLY A 438 -0.33 -12.57 -56.31
C GLY A 438 0.98 -12.04 -55.74
N GLY A 439 2.07 -12.75 -56.01
CA GLY A 439 3.42 -12.26 -55.73
C GLY A 439 3.85 -11.23 -56.77
N LEU A 440 4.73 -10.31 -56.37
CA LEU A 440 5.70 -9.63 -57.23
C LEU A 440 6.80 -9.04 -56.35
N ALA A 441 8.04 -9.24 -56.80
CA ALA A 441 9.27 -8.99 -56.08
C ALA A 441 10.02 -7.75 -56.61
N VAL A 442 10.99 -7.34 -55.79
CA VAL A 442 12.24 -6.59 -56.09
C VAL A 442 12.16 -5.06 -56.22
N GLY A 443 12.98 -4.40 -55.40
CA GLY A 443 13.45 -3.02 -55.60
C GLY A 443 14.23 -2.51 -54.39
N GLY A 444 15.53 -2.82 -54.33
CA GLY A 444 16.41 -2.35 -53.26
C GLY A 444 16.70 -0.85 -53.34
N PHE A 445 16.98 -0.23 -52.19
CA PHE A 445 17.78 0.99 -52.12
C PHE A 445 18.65 1.01 -50.86
N THR A 446 19.84 1.54 -51.07
CA THR A 446 21.03 1.57 -50.24
C THR A 446 21.00 2.60 -49.10
N SER A 447 21.88 2.36 -48.13
CA SER A 447 22.29 3.15 -46.97
C SER A 447 22.30 4.68 -47.12
N ALA A 448 21.93 5.37 -46.03
CA ALA A 448 22.57 6.62 -45.62
C ALA A 448 22.61 6.71 -44.08
N LEU A 449 23.83 6.67 -43.58
CA LEU A 449 24.26 6.97 -42.22
C LEU A 449 24.05 8.47 -41.97
N MET A 450 23.37 8.86 -40.90
CA MET A 450 23.44 10.23 -40.37
C MET A 450 23.61 10.21 -38.86
N VAL A 451 24.86 10.47 -38.47
CA VAL A 451 25.27 10.86 -37.12
C VAL A 451 24.85 12.32 -36.94
N VAL A 452 24.05 12.63 -35.91
CA VAL A 452 23.95 14.00 -35.39
C VAL A 452 24.34 13.96 -33.92
N LEU A 453 25.57 14.42 -33.70
CA LEU A 453 26.14 14.79 -32.42
C LEU A 453 25.66 16.22 -32.11
N ALA A 454 24.98 16.43 -31.00
CA ALA A 454 24.74 17.78 -30.47
C ALA A 454 25.07 17.79 -28.98
N ALA A 455 26.30 18.20 -28.70
CA ALA A 455 26.71 18.72 -27.41
C ALA A 455 26.23 20.17 -27.30
N ALA A 456 25.67 20.55 -26.16
CA ALA A 456 25.63 21.93 -25.70
C ALA A 456 25.76 21.97 -24.18
N LEU A 457 26.93 22.44 -23.75
CA LEU A 457 27.26 22.90 -22.40
C LEU A 457 26.56 24.25 -22.12
N THR A 458 26.38 24.51 -20.82
CA THR A 458 26.32 25.83 -20.13
C THR A 458 25.17 26.79 -20.44
N MET A 459 24.24 26.93 -19.49
CA MET A 459 24.30 27.98 -18.45
C MET A 459 23.46 27.59 -17.23
#